data_AF-A0A963E0M6-F1
#
_entry.id   AF-A0A963E0M6-F1
#
_cell.length_a   1.000
_cell.length_b   1.000
_cell.length_c   1.000
_cell.angle_alpha   90.00
_cell.angle_beta   90.00
_cell.angle_gamma   90.00
#
_symmetry.space_group_name_H-M   'P 1'
#
loop_
_entity.id
_entity.type
_entity.pdbx_description
1 polymer ?
#
loop_
_entity_poly.entity_id
_entity_poly.type
_entity_poly.pdbx_seq_one_letter_code
_entity_poly.pdbx_strand_id
1 'polypeptide(L)'
;MKAFLAMVFVITLAGKVIAGDCQLASSTCVDSTASKTISGIVVTLAQAGGCWEYQDTYTCIKPEAIDYCAALATAGCGQIGSTCSDTAFNGSCNTYTKT
;
A
#
# COMPACT_ATOMS: atom_id res chain seq x y z
N MET A 1 45.81 -1.65 1.07
CA MET A 1 44.94 -0.64 0.39
C MET A 1 43.94 -1.25 -0.59
N LYS A 2 44.29 -2.24 -1.42
CA LYS A 2 43.33 -2.92 -2.34
C LYS A 2 42.22 -3.72 -1.64
N ALA A 3 42.51 -4.36 -0.51
CA ALA A 3 41.53 -5.18 0.23
C ALA A 3 40.43 -4.35 0.92
N PHE A 4 40.76 -3.13 1.39
CA PHE A 4 39.78 -2.23 2.01
C PHE A 4 38.79 -1.65 0.98
N LEU A 5 39.24 -1.37 -0.25
CA LEU A 5 38.37 -0.93 -1.35
C LEU A 5 37.38 -2.01 -1.80
N ALA A 6 37.79 -3.29 -1.77
CA ALA A 6 36.91 -4.40 -2.12
C ALA A 6 35.80 -4.64 -1.07
N MET A 7 36.07 -4.37 0.21
CA MET A 7 35.11 -4.58 1.30
C MET A 7 34.00 -3.53 1.33
N VAL A 8 34.27 -2.29 0.89
CA VAL A 8 33.26 -1.23 0.81
C VAL A 8 32.28 -1.45 -0.36
N PHE A 9 32.72 -2.07 -1.45
CA PHE A 9 31.88 -2.37 -2.62
C PHE A 9 30.84 -3.47 -2.36
N VAL A 10 31.04 -4.34 -1.37
CA VAL A 10 30.11 -5.41 -1.02
C VAL A 10 28.92 -4.90 -0.18
N ILE A 11 29.09 -3.81 0.56
CA ILE A 11 28.09 -3.30 1.51
C ILE A 11 26.95 -2.53 0.80
N THR A 12 27.16 -2.06 -0.42
CA THR A 12 26.15 -1.31 -1.20
C THR A 12 25.09 -2.18 -1.90
N LEU A 13 25.23 -3.52 -1.86
CA LEU A 13 24.28 -4.48 -2.43
C LEU A 13 23.22 -4.98 -1.44
N ALA A 14 23.20 -4.46 -0.21
CA ALA A 14 22.07 -4.69 0.70
C ALA A 14 20.82 -4.01 0.12
N GLY A 15 20.05 -4.77 -0.66
CA GLY A 15 18.77 -4.34 -1.22
C GLY A 15 17.90 -3.76 -0.11
N LYS A 16 17.49 -2.51 -0.29
CA LYS A 16 16.47 -1.88 0.56
C LYS A 16 15.17 -2.68 0.31
N VAL A 17 14.78 -3.54 1.24
CA VAL A 17 13.43 -4.11 1.22
C VAL A 17 12.51 -3.06 1.83
N ILE A 18 11.75 -2.37 0.98
CA ILE A 18 10.68 -1.46 1.40
C ILE A 18 9.41 -2.32 1.46
N ALA A 19 9.13 -2.91 2.62
CA ALA A 19 7.87 -3.62 2.84
C ALA A 19 6.78 -2.60 3.19
N GLY A 20 6.34 -1.83 2.18
CA GLY A 20 5.10 -1.07 2.30
C GLY A 20 3.94 -2.02 2.08
N ASP A 21 3.17 -2.32 3.12
CA ASP A 21 1.97 -3.15 2.98
C ASP A 21 0.91 -2.42 2.15
N CYS A 22 0.94 -1.10 2.07
CA CYS A 22 0.01 -0.30 1.27
C CYS A 22 0.72 0.50 0.18
N GLN A 23 0.09 0.60 -0.98
CA GLN A 23 0.49 1.53 -2.04
C GLN A 23 -0.65 2.51 -2.34
N LEU A 24 -0.29 3.72 -2.79
CA LEU A 24 -1.25 4.70 -3.28
C LEU A 24 -1.91 4.17 -4.55
N ALA A 25 -3.23 4.03 -4.54
CA ALA A 25 -4.03 3.56 -5.66
C ALA A 25 -4.57 4.72 -6.49
N SER A 26 -4.98 5.81 -5.83
CA SER A 26 -5.41 7.03 -6.50
C SER A 26 -5.20 8.25 -5.60
N SER A 27 -5.02 9.41 -6.23
CA SER A 27 -5.01 10.72 -5.57
C SER A 27 -5.92 11.64 -6.39
N THR A 28 -6.99 12.14 -5.78
CA THR A 28 -8.01 12.94 -6.48
C THR A 28 -8.16 14.28 -5.80
N CYS A 29 -8.10 15.36 -6.58
CA CYS A 29 -8.40 16.69 -6.07
C CYS A 29 -9.89 16.79 -5.72
N VAL A 30 -10.21 17.04 -4.45
CA VAL A 30 -11.58 17.20 -3.96
C VAL A 30 -11.95 18.66 -3.69
N ASP A 31 -10.97 19.56 -3.69
CA ASP A 31 -11.19 21.01 -3.59
C ASP A 31 -10.35 21.78 -4.61
N SER A 32 -11.01 22.22 -5.67
CA SER A 32 -10.46 23.03 -6.76
C SER A 32 -10.96 24.49 -6.75
N THR A 33 -11.32 25.01 -5.58
CA THR A 33 -11.79 26.41 -5.45
C THR A 33 -10.78 27.37 -6.09
N ALA A 34 -11.22 28.30 -6.95
CA ALA A 34 -10.28 29.14 -7.71
C ALA A 34 -9.37 30.03 -6.84
N SER A 35 -9.84 30.44 -5.66
CA SER A 35 -9.05 31.20 -4.68
C SER A 35 -9.62 31.05 -3.27
N LYS A 36 -8.77 31.17 -2.26
CA LYS A 36 -9.16 31.18 -0.84
C LYS A 36 -8.53 32.37 -0.12
N THR A 37 -9.25 32.93 0.84
CA THR A 37 -8.70 33.94 1.74
C THR A 37 -8.08 33.25 2.94
N ILE A 38 -6.76 33.34 3.07
CA ILE A 38 -5.98 32.73 4.16
C ILE A 38 -5.32 33.87 4.92
N SER A 39 -5.66 34.02 6.20
CA SER A 39 -5.15 35.11 7.05
C SER A 39 -5.32 36.51 6.44
N GLY A 40 -6.43 36.75 5.73
CA GLY A 40 -6.74 38.03 5.09
C GLY A 40 -6.10 38.26 3.71
N ILE A 41 -5.29 37.32 3.21
CA ILE A 41 -4.66 37.38 1.88
C ILE A 41 -5.40 36.44 0.93
N VAL A 42 -5.70 36.89 -0.28
CA VAL A 42 -6.27 36.04 -1.34
C VAL A 42 -5.15 35.23 -1.99
N VAL A 43 -5.23 33.91 -1.86
CA VAL A 43 -4.34 32.94 -2.51
C VAL A 43 -5.12 32.22 -3.60
N THR A 44 -4.58 32.21 -4.81
CA THR A 44 -5.18 31.57 -5.98
C THR A 44 -4.82 30.09 -6.04
N LEU A 45 -5.66 29.29 -6.72
CA LEU A 45 -5.45 27.86 -6.90
C LEU A 45 -4.08 27.54 -7.55
N ALA A 46 -3.64 28.39 -8.48
CA ALA A 46 -2.33 28.25 -9.12
C ALA A 46 -1.17 28.40 -8.12
N GLN A 47 -1.31 29.29 -7.13
CA GLN A 47 -0.33 29.45 -6.05
C GLN A 47 -0.35 28.28 -5.06
N ALA A 48 -1.51 27.62 -4.91
CA ALA A 48 -1.68 26.43 -4.09
C ALA A 48 -1.20 25.13 -4.76
N GLY A 49 -0.75 25.18 -6.01
CA GLY A 49 -0.28 23.99 -6.75
C GLY A 49 -1.40 23.20 -7.44
N GLY A 50 -2.53 23.85 -7.74
CA GLY A 50 -3.59 23.28 -8.57
C GLY A 50 -4.72 22.59 -7.80
N CYS A 51 -4.57 22.36 -6.49
CA CYS A 51 -5.60 21.79 -5.64
C CYS A 51 -5.40 22.18 -4.18
N TRP A 52 -6.49 22.37 -3.44
CA TRP A 52 -6.44 22.66 -2.01
C TRP A 52 -6.45 21.40 -1.13
N GLU A 53 -7.14 20.36 -1.58
CA GLU A 53 -7.29 19.12 -0.83
C GLU A 53 -7.32 17.93 -1.78
N TYR A 54 -6.47 16.94 -1.49
CA TYR A 54 -6.46 15.66 -2.19
C TYR A 54 -7.07 14.59 -1.30
N GLN A 55 -7.91 13.76 -1.90
CA GLN A 55 -8.33 12.49 -1.33
C GLN A 55 -7.47 11.38 -1.94
N ASP A 56 -6.69 10.75 -1.08
CA ASP A 56 -5.83 9.62 -1.43
C ASP A 56 -6.52 8.30 -1.05
N THR A 57 -6.52 7.34 -1.97
CA THR A 57 -6.98 5.97 -1.73
C THR A 57 -5.78 5.03 -1.77
N TYR A 58 -5.69 4.13 -0.81
CA TYR A 58 -4.62 3.15 -0.71
C TYR A 58 -5.14 1.73 -0.90
N THR A 59 -4.34 0.89 -1.55
CA THR A 59 -4.57 -0.56 -1.63
C THR A 59 -3.50 -1.26 -0.82
N CYS A 60 -3.92 -2.14 0.08
CA CYS A 60 -3.02 -2.81 1.02
C CYS A 60 -2.99 -4.33 0.80
N ILE A 61 -1.82 -4.91 0.98
CA ILE A 61 -1.60 -6.34 1.19
C ILE A 61 -2.01 -6.65 2.63
N LYS A 62 -2.75 -7.74 2.81
CA LYS A 62 -3.18 -8.22 4.13
C LYS A 62 -2.39 -9.47 4.53
N PRO A 63 -1.23 -9.34 5.19
CA PRO A 63 -0.38 -10.49 5.51
C PRO A 63 -0.98 -11.41 6.59
N GLU A 64 -1.83 -10.89 7.47
CA GLU A 64 -2.35 -11.61 8.65
C GLU A 64 -3.87 -11.86 8.50
N ALA A 65 -4.23 -12.78 7.62
CA ALA A 65 -5.62 -13.23 7.52
C ALA A 65 -5.97 -14.13 8.72
N ILE A 66 -7.01 -13.76 9.46
CA ILE A 66 -7.59 -14.62 10.50
C ILE A 66 -8.14 -15.88 9.83
N ASP A 67 -7.74 -17.06 10.33
CA ASP A 67 -8.28 -18.33 9.87
C ASP A 67 -9.64 -18.61 10.52
N TYR A 68 -10.70 -18.13 9.86
CA TYR A 68 -12.08 -18.42 10.26
C TYR A 68 -12.50 -19.88 10.01
N CYS A 69 -11.71 -20.67 9.28
CA CYS A 69 -12.00 -22.08 9.02
C CYS A 69 -11.50 -23.02 10.13
N ALA A 70 -10.65 -22.54 11.06
CA ALA A 70 -10.06 -23.35 12.12
C ALA A 70 -11.08 -24.12 12.97
N ALA A 71 -12.23 -23.51 13.27
CA ALA A 71 -13.31 -24.16 14.02
C ALA A 71 -13.95 -25.32 13.23
N LEU A 72 -14.12 -25.16 11.92
CA LEU A 72 -14.66 -26.20 11.04
C LEU A 72 -13.68 -27.38 10.89
N ALA A 73 -12.39 -27.08 10.79
CA ALA A 73 -11.35 -28.09 10.80
C ALA A 73 -11.38 -28.93 12.09
N THR A 74 -11.57 -28.27 13.23
CA THR A 74 -11.71 -28.94 14.54
C THR A 74 -12.98 -29.79 14.62
N ALA A 75 -14.05 -29.39 13.93
CA ALA A 75 -15.30 -30.16 13.82
C ALA A 75 -15.21 -31.35 12.84
N GLY A 76 -14.05 -31.58 12.21
CA GLY A 76 -13.83 -32.70 11.30
C GLY A 76 -14.09 -32.38 9.82
N CYS A 77 -14.34 -31.13 9.47
CA CYS A 77 -14.47 -30.71 8.07
C CYS A 77 -13.09 -30.49 7.44
N GLY A 78 -12.88 -31.02 6.23
CA GLY A 78 -11.69 -30.77 5.43
C GLY A 78 -11.94 -29.73 4.34
N GLN A 79 -10.98 -28.84 4.11
CA GLN A 79 -11.01 -27.91 2.98
C GLN A 79 -10.81 -28.70 1.68
N ILE A 80 -11.73 -28.60 0.72
CA ILE A 80 -11.69 -29.29 -0.58
C ILE A 80 -11.25 -28.37 -1.73
N GLY A 81 -11.36 -27.05 -1.55
CA GLY A 81 -11.03 -26.07 -2.58
C GLY A 81 -10.56 -24.73 -2.00
N SER A 82 -9.74 -24.02 -2.77
CA SER A 82 -9.25 -22.69 -2.41
C SER A 82 -8.99 -21.87 -3.66
N THR A 83 -9.74 -20.78 -3.81
CA THR A 83 -9.57 -19.85 -4.93
C THR A 83 -9.28 -18.46 -4.39
N CYS A 84 -8.34 -17.76 -4.99
CA CYS A 84 -8.09 -16.36 -4.64
C CYS A 84 -9.27 -15.51 -5.10
N SER A 85 -9.93 -14.82 -4.18
CA SER A 85 -11.07 -13.95 -4.45
C SER A 85 -10.69 -12.47 -4.50
N ASP A 86 -9.54 -12.11 -3.91
CA ASP A 86 -9.01 -10.75 -3.92
C ASP A 86 -7.49 -10.80 -4.07
N THR A 87 -7.00 -10.30 -5.21
CA THR A 87 -5.57 -10.28 -5.56
C THR A 87 -5.02 -8.89 -5.33
N ALA A 88 -3.98 -8.80 -4.52
CA ALA A 88 -3.25 -7.58 -4.26
C ALA A 88 -2.44 -7.14 -5.49
N PHE A 89 -1.98 -5.89 -5.44
CA PHE A 89 -1.23 -5.25 -6.53
C PHE A 89 0.11 -5.92 -6.89
N ASN A 90 0.70 -6.65 -5.96
CA ASN A 90 1.94 -7.40 -6.19
C ASN A 90 1.69 -8.85 -6.66
N GLY A 91 0.43 -9.21 -6.96
CA GLY A 91 0.03 -10.56 -7.34
C GLY A 91 -0.16 -11.52 -6.17
N SER A 92 0.09 -11.10 -4.93
CA SER A 92 -0.26 -11.89 -3.74
C SER A 92 -1.76 -11.92 -3.54
N CYS A 93 -2.28 -12.94 -2.87
CA CYS A 93 -3.70 -13.03 -2.58
C CYS A 93 -4.01 -12.46 -1.19
N ASN A 94 -4.91 -11.48 -1.12
CA ASN A 94 -5.40 -10.89 0.12
C ASN A 94 -6.49 -11.75 0.77
N THR A 95 -7.37 -12.33 -0.05
CA THR A 95 -8.50 -13.11 0.44
C THR A 95 -8.69 -14.36 -0.41
N TYR A 96 -8.82 -15.50 0.27
CA TYR A 96 -9.16 -16.78 -0.36
C TYR A 96 -10.59 -17.16 -0.01
N THR A 97 -11.36 -17.53 -1.03
CA THR A 97 -12.59 -18.28 -0.86
C THR A 97 -12.24 -19.76 -0.74
N LYS A 98 -12.62 -20.35 0.38
CA LYS A 98 -12.43 -21.77 0.69
C LYS A 98 -13.77 -22.50 0.63
N THR A 99 -13.75 -23.72 0.11
CA THR A 99 -14.87 -24.68 0.13
C THR A 99 -14.40 -25.97 0.75
#